data_AF-A0A518KEU7-F1
#
_entry.id   AF-A0A518KEU7-F1
#
_cell.length_a   1.000
_cell.length_b   1.000
_cell.length_c   1.000
_cell.angle_alpha   90.00
_cell.angle_beta   90.00
_cell.angle_gamma   90.00
#
_symmetry.space_group_name_H-M   'P 1'
#
loop_
_entity.id
_entity.type
_entity.pdbx_description
1 polymer ?
#
loop_
_entity_poly.entity_id
_entity_poly.type
_entity_poly.pdbx_seq_one_letter_code
_entity_poly.pdbx_strand_id
1 'polypeptide(L)'
;MSHHPVTIPPGQPIPEPGVEPDGVDSATLMVWGFVSVAIILGTMFGSAALYFAAQNRLNTTRLIAPRYIESEKTLTDQRGVLASYAAPTAEGNPYTIPINRAKQLVLAELQSKKAE
;
A
#
# COMPACT_ATOMS: atom_id res chain seq x y z
N MET A 1 -16.72 10.19 74.31
CA MET A 1 -17.19 9.85 72.95
C MET A 1 -18.70 9.74 73.00
N SER A 2 -19.38 10.84 72.67
CA SER A 2 -20.84 10.95 72.72
C SER A 2 -21.44 10.28 71.49
N HIS A 3 -22.01 9.09 71.66
CA HIS A 3 -22.86 8.46 70.66
C HIS A 3 -24.21 9.17 70.65
N HIS A 4 -24.39 10.12 69.74
CA HIS A 4 -25.72 10.62 69.41
C HIS A 4 -26.38 9.59 68.48
N PRO A 5 -27.48 8.93 68.91
CA PRO A 5 -28.22 8.05 68.01
C PRO A 5 -28.86 8.89 66.92
N VAL A 6 -28.46 8.64 65.67
CA VAL A 6 -29.07 9.26 64.49
C VAL A 6 -30.47 8.65 64.34
N THR A 7 -31.50 9.36 64.80
CA THR A 7 -32.90 9.01 64.55
C THR A 7 -33.23 9.32 63.09
N ILE A 8 -33.35 8.27 62.27
CA ILE A 8 -33.78 8.35 60.87
C ILE A 8 -35.31 8.55 60.85
N PRO A 9 -35.84 9.55 60.13
CA PRO A 9 -37.28 9.74 59.94
C PRO A 9 -37.93 8.50 59.29
N PRO A 10 -39.15 8.10 59.71
CA PRO A 10 -39.82 6.94 59.14
C PRO A 10 -40.09 7.17 57.63
N GLY A 11 -39.54 6.30 56.79
CA GLY A 11 -39.70 6.33 55.33
C GLY A 11 -38.43 6.62 54.53
N GLN A 12 -37.29 6.92 55.19
CA GLN A 12 -36.01 7.01 54.48
C GLN A 12 -35.34 5.64 54.35
N PRO A 13 -34.89 5.25 53.14
CA PRO A 13 -34.09 4.04 52.96
C PRO A 13 -32.80 4.16 53.78
N ILE A 14 -32.48 3.09 54.53
CA ILE A 14 -31.28 3.00 55.34
C ILE A 14 -30.08 3.06 54.39
N PRO A 15 -29.11 3.99 54.59
CA PRO A 15 -27.92 4.03 53.76
C PRO A 15 -27.11 2.74 53.97
N GLU A 16 -26.95 1.94 52.91
CA GLU A 16 -26.05 0.78 52.94
C GLU A 16 -24.59 1.27 53.02
N PRO A 17 -23.78 0.81 53.99
CA PRO A 17 -22.38 1.22 54.09
C PRO A 17 -21.57 0.63 52.93
N GLY A 18 -21.01 1.50 52.08
CA GLY A 18 -20.10 1.10 50.98
C GLY A 18 -20.53 1.50 49.58
N VAL A 19 -21.68 2.16 49.42
CA VAL A 19 -22.06 2.78 48.15
C VAL A 19 -21.83 4.28 48.28
N GLU A 20 -20.66 4.74 47.84
CA GLU A 20 -20.50 6.16 47.54
C GLU A 20 -21.57 6.49 46.48
N PRO A 21 -22.39 7.54 46.65
CA PRO A 21 -23.25 7.98 45.58
C PRO A 21 -22.33 8.41 44.45
N ASP A 22 -22.21 7.55 43.43
CA ASP A 22 -21.41 7.77 42.24
C ASP A 22 -21.99 9.03 41.57
N GLY A 23 -21.43 10.19 41.91
CA GLY A 23 -21.95 11.50 41.55
C GLY A 23 -21.76 11.83 40.07
N VAL A 24 -21.43 10.83 39.27
CA VAL A 24 -21.25 10.96 37.84
C VAL A 24 -22.61 10.84 37.18
N ASP A 25 -23.15 11.98 36.81
CA ASP A 25 -24.38 12.08 36.03
C ASP A 25 -24.30 11.18 34.77
N SER A 26 -25.20 10.21 34.67
CA SER A 26 -25.28 9.26 33.56
C SER A 26 -25.40 9.97 32.21
N ALA A 27 -26.01 11.16 32.17
CA ALA A 27 -26.10 11.95 30.94
C ALA A 27 -24.72 12.48 30.51
N THR A 28 -23.90 12.90 31.49
CA THR A 28 -22.54 13.36 31.24
C THR A 28 -21.66 12.23 30.70
N LEU A 29 -21.77 11.01 31.25
CA LEU A 29 -21.06 9.83 30.72
C LEU A 29 -21.46 9.50 29.28
N MET A 30 -22.76 9.60 28.96
CA MET A 30 -23.27 9.35 27.61
C MET A 30 -22.68 10.34 26.60
N VAL A 31 -22.66 11.64 26.94
CA VAL A 31 -22.09 12.68 26.07
C VAL A 31 -20.61 12.44 25.83
N TRP A 32 -19.82 12.15 26.87
CA TRP A 32 -18.40 11.84 26.72
C TRP A 32 -18.14 10.57 25.90
N GLY A 33 -19.01 9.58 26.02
CA GLY A 33 -19.00 8.39 25.16
C GLY A 33 -19.18 8.73 23.69
N PHE A 34 -20.21 9.52 23.35
CA PHE A 34 -20.46 9.96 21.98
C PHE A 34 -19.31 10.80 21.41
N VAL A 35 -18.77 11.73 22.21
CA VAL A 35 -17.62 12.56 21.80
C VAL A 35 -16.41 11.68 21.50
N SER A 36 -16.14 10.69 22.35
CA SER A 36 -15.01 9.76 22.14
C SER A 36 -15.16 8.95 20.84
N VAL A 37 -16.37 8.43 20.57
CA VAL A 37 -16.65 7.70 19.32
C VAL A 37 -16.52 8.61 18.10
N ALA A 38 -17.02 9.84 18.18
CA ALA A 38 -16.92 10.81 17.09
C ALA A 38 -15.46 11.16 16.76
N ILE A 39 -14.58 11.29 17.77
CA ILE A 39 -13.15 11.56 17.57
C ILE A 39 -12.47 10.35 16.90
N ILE A 40 -12.77 9.12 17.33
CA ILE A 40 -12.20 7.91 16.73
C ILE A 40 -12.62 7.78 15.26
N LEU A 41 -13.91 7.97 14.97
CA LEU A 41 -14.39 7.95 13.60
C LEU A 41 -13.77 9.08 12.77
N GLY A 42 -13.68 10.29 13.33
CA GLY A 42 -13.06 11.44 12.68
C GLY A 42 -11.59 11.19 12.33
N THR A 43 -10.82 10.56 13.21
CA THR A 43 -9.42 10.21 12.96
C THR A 43 -9.27 9.08 11.94
N MET A 44 -10.15 8.07 11.96
CA MET A 44 -10.19 7.03 10.91
C MET A 44 -10.50 7.62 9.54
N PHE A 45 -11.58 8.39 9.40
CA PHE A 45 -11.94 9.00 8.12
C PHE A 45 -10.92 10.05 7.68
N GLY A 46 -10.39 10.84 8.60
CA GLY A 46 -9.36 11.84 8.32
C GLY A 46 -8.06 11.20 7.81
N SER A 47 -7.59 10.14 8.45
CA SER A 47 -6.39 9.41 8.01
C SER A 47 -6.60 8.72 6.67
N ALA A 48 -7.75 8.10 6.44
CA ALA A 48 -8.10 7.52 5.15
C ALA A 48 -8.14 8.57 4.04
N ALA A 49 -8.77 9.73 4.27
CA ALA A 49 -8.81 10.82 3.31
C ALA A 49 -7.40 11.35 2.99
N LEU A 50 -6.53 11.50 4.00
CA LEU A 50 -5.15 11.91 3.82
C LEU A 50 -4.37 10.90 2.98
N TYR A 51 -4.55 9.61 3.27
CA TYR A 51 -3.92 8.51 2.54
C TYR A 51 -4.32 8.52 1.06
N PHE A 52 -5.62 8.61 0.75
CA PHE A 52 -6.08 8.67 -0.63
C PHE A 52 -5.65 9.95 -1.35
N ALA A 53 -5.61 11.10 -0.67
CA ALA A 53 -5.12 12.34 -1.25
C ALA A 53 -3.62 12.26 -1.58
N ALA A 54 -2.81 11.70 -0.67
CA ALA A 54 -1.39 11.47 -0.89
C ALA A 54 -1.16 10.46 -2.04
N GLN A 55 -1.94 9.38 -2.07
CA GLN A 55 -1.82 8.37 -3.11
C GLN A 55 -2.26 8.89 -4.49
N ASN A 56 -3.29 9.74 -4.56
CA ASN A 56 -3.67 10.41 -5.80
C ASN A 56 -2.57 11.35 -6.31
N ARG A 57 -1.90 12.11 -5.43
CA ARG A 57 -0.73 12.93 -5.81
C ARG A 57 0.44 12.08 -6.30
N LEU A 58 0.72 10.96 -5.66
CA LEU A 58 1.78 10.05 -6.08
C LEU A 58 1.44 9.36 -7.39
N ASN A 59 0.19 8.95 -7.61
CA ASN A 59 -0.25 8.33 -8.85
C ASN A 59 -0.20 9.31 -10.02
N THR A 60 -0.61 10.57 -9.83
CA THR A 60 -0.47 11.60 -10.87
C THR A 60 1.00 11.91 -11.17
N THR A 61 1.86 11.91 -10.16
CA THR A 61 3.31 12.14 -10.35
C THR A 61 4.00 10.92 -10.98
N ARG A 62 3.58 9.69 -10.65
CA ARG A 62 4.08 8.44 -11.25
C ARG A 62 3.60 8.23 -12.69
N LEU A 63 2.42 8.75 -13.05
CA LEU A 63 1.99 8.84 -14.45
C LEU A 63 2.87 9.80 -15.26
N ILE A 64 3.51 10.77 -14.60
CA ILE A 64 4.41 11.76 -15.23
C ILE A 64 5.87 11.30 -15.20
N ALA A 65 6.25 10.38 -14.30
CA ALA A 65 7.52 9.67 -14.45
C ALA A 65 7.46 8.95 -15.80
N PRO A 66 8.31 9.31 -16.79
CA PRO A 66 8.22 8.70 -18.10
C PRO A 66 8.38 7.20 -17.89
N ARG A 67 7.35 6.44 -18.28
CA ARG A 67 7.50 5.00 -18.52
C ARG A 67 8.78 4.90 -19.33
N TYR A 68 9.78 4.14 -18.86
CA TYR A 68 11.05 4.03 -19.57
C TYR A 68 10.82 3.21 -20.85
N ILE A 69 10.09 3.79 -21.80
CA ILE A 69 9.67 3.21 -23.08
C ILE A 69 10.91 2.80 -23.85
N GLU A 70 12.00 3.56 -23.72
CA GLU A 70 13.27 3.22 -24.36
C GLU A 70 13.89 1.95 -23.78
N SER A 71 13.88 1.74 -22.46
CA SER A 71 14.42 0.52 -21.87
C SER A 71 13.51 -0.70 -22.10
N GLU A 72 12.19 -0.53 -22.03
CA GLU A 72 11.23 -1.61 -22.33
C GLU A 72 11.31 -2.02 -23.81
N LYS A 73 11.43 -1.05 -24.72
CA LYS A 73 11.62 -1.31 -26.15
C LYS A 73 12.94 -2.03 -26.40
N THR A 74 14.05 -1.56 -25.83
CA THR A 74 15.36 -2.21 -25.99
C THR A 74 15.35 -3.65 -25.46
N LEU A 75 14.75 -3.90 -24.30
CA LEU A 75 14.60 -5.26 -23.75
C LEU A 75 13.70 -6.14 -24.62
N THR A 76 12.64 -5.58 -25.19
CA THR A 76 11.72 -6.29 -26.10
C THR A 76 12.42 -6.65 -27.40
N ASP A 77 13.17 -5.71 -27.98
CA ASP A 77 13.96 -5.92 -29.20
C ASP A 77 15.04 -6.98 -28.96
N GLN A 78 15.75 -6.93 -27.82
CA GLN A 78 16.72 -7.96 -27.44
C GLN A 78 16.09 -9.35 -27.27
N ARG A 79 14.93 -9.44 -26.61
CA ARG A 79 14.19 -10.69 -26.45
C ARG A 79 13.69 -11.23 -27.79
N GLY A 80 13.21 -10.37 -28.68
CA GLY A 80 12.78 -10.74 -30.03
C GLY A 80 13.94 -11.28 -30.86
N VAL A 81 15.12 -10.67 -30.76
CA VAL A 81 16.34 -11.17 -31.40
C VAL A 81 16.71 -12.53 -30.82
N LEU A 82 16.78 -12.70 -29.50
CA LEU A 82 17.15 -13.98 -28.87
C LEU A 82 16.15 -15.11 -29.18
N ALA A 83 14.85 -14.82 -29.20
CA ALA A 83 13.82 -15.80 -29.53
C ALA A 83 13.90 -16.30 -30.99
N SER A 84 14.53 -15.51 -31.88
CA SER A 84 14.71 -15.90 -33.27
C SER A 84 15.85 -16.91 -33.49
N TYR A 85 16.74 -17.09 -32.51
CA TYR A 85 17.77 -18.13 -32.57
C TYR A 85 17.19 -19.44 -32.04
N ALA A 86 17.19 -20.49 -32.85
CA ALA A 86 16.71 -21.78 -32.39
C ALA A 86 17.82 -22.50 -31.61
N ALA A 87 17.43 -23.05 -30.46
CA ALA A 87 18.31 -23.87 -29.64
C ALA A 87 18.76 -25.11 -30.43
N PRO A 88 20.00 -25.59 -30.18
CA PRO A 88 20.50 -26.78 -30.84
C PRO A 88 19.65 -28.01 -30.49
N THR A 89 19.44 -28.88 -31.48
CA THR A 89 18.64 -30.11 -31.33
C THR A 89 19.28 -31.14 -30.41
N ALA A 90 20.58 -31.03 -30.14
CA ALA A 90 21.33 -31.86 -29.21
C ALA A 90 22.49 -31.05 -28.62
N GLU A 91 22.93 -31.46 -27.43
CA GLU A 91 24.06 -30.85 -26.72
C GLU A 91 25.35 -31.00 -27.56
N GLY A 92 26.04 -29.88 -27.82
CA GLY A 92 27.22 -29.82 -28.69
C GLY A 92 26.94 -29.33 -30.12
N ASN A 93 25.68 -29.19 -30.55
CA ASN A 93 25.36 -28.57 -31.84
C ASN A 93 25.37 -27.02 -31.74
N PRO A 94 25.74 -26.32 -32.83
CA PRO A 94 25.73 -24.86 -32.84
C PRO A 94 24.30 -24.31 -32.84
N TYR A 95 24.14 -23.10 -32.29
CA TYR A 95 22.89 -22.36 -32.39
C TYR A 95 22.58 -21.98 -33.84
N THR A 96 21.30 -22.03 -34.21
CA THR A 96 20.87 -21.66 -35.56
C THR A 96 20.47 -20.19 -35.59
N ILE A 97 21.02 -19.45 -36.56
CA ILE A 97 20.73 -18.04 -36.80
C ILE A 97 19.70 -17.91 -37.94
N PRO A 98 18.72 -16.98 -37.86
CA PRO A 98 17.84 -16.70 -38.98
C PRO A 98 18.60 -16.28 -40.24
N ILE A 99 18.19 -16.80 -41.40
CA ILE A 99 18.90 -16.60 -42.67
C ILE A 99 19.05 -15.13 -43.07
N ASN A 100 18.06 -14.30 -42.77
CA ASN A 100 18.12 -12.85 -43.05
C ASN A 100 19.23 -12.16 -42.25
N ARG A 101 19.46 -12.58 -40.99
CA ARG A 101 20.54 -12.05 -40.15
C ARG A 101 21.90 -12.57 -40.59
N ALA A 102 22.00 -13.84 -40.94
CA ALA A 102 23.23 -14.41 -41.51
C ALA A 102 23.66 -13.64 -42.78
N LYS A 103 22.72 -13.35 -43.68
CA LYS A 103 22.99 -12.60 -44.91
C LYS A 103 23.54 -11.20 -44.63
N GLN A 104 22.96 -10.48 -43.67
CA GLN A 104 23.42 -9.15 -43.28
C GLN A 104 24.85 -9.19 -42.72
N LEU A 105 25.16 -10.17 -41.88
CA LEU A 105 26.51 -10.33 -41.32
C LEU A 105 27.54 -10.61 -42.41
N VAL A 106 27.23 -11.52 -43.33
CA VAL A 106 28.11 -11.84 -44.47
C VAL A 106 28.31 -10.62 -45.36
N LEU A 107 27.25 -9.86 -45.67
CA LEU A 107 27.36 -8.64 -46.47
C LEU A 107 28.21 -7.56 -45.78
N ALA A 108 28.04 -7.38 -44.48
CA ALA A 108 28.84 -6.44 -43.69
C ALA A 108 30.33 -6.82 -43.71
N GLU A 109 30.64 -8.11 -43.55
CA GLU A 109 32.02 -8.61 -43.61
C GLU A 109 32.64 -8.48 -45.01
N LEU A 110 31.86 -8.74 -46.06
CA LEU A 110 32.32 -8.53 -47.43
C LEU A 110 32.54 -7.05 -47.77
N GLN A 111 31.77 -6.15 -47.17
CA GLN A 111 31.96 -4.71 -47.33
C GLN A 111 33.18 -4.22 -46.55
N SER A 112 33.42 -4.71 -45.33
CA SER A 112 34.61 -4.34 -44.56
C SER A 112 35.89 -4.85 -45.23
N LYS A 113 35.89 -6.08 -45.77
CA LYS A 113 37.03 -6.65 -46.51
C LYS A 113 37.33 -5.98 -47.86
N LYS A 114 36.38 -5.20 -48.41
CA LYS A 114 36.58 -4.40 -49.63
C LYS A 114 37.05 -2.98 -49.34
N ALA A 115 36.93 -2.53 -48.09
CA ALA A 115 37.33 -1.20 -47.66
C ALA A 115 38.76 -1.17 -47.08
N GLU A 116 39.31 -2.34 -46.75
CA GLU A 116 40.77 -2.59 -46.60
C GLU A 116 41.42 -2.84 -47.97
#